data_AF-A0A0B8QG85-F1
#
_entry.id   AF-A0A0B8QG85-F1
#
_cell.length_a   1.000
_cell.length_b   1.000
_cell.length_c   1.000
_cell.angle_alpha   90.00
_cell.angle_beta   90.00
_cell.angle_gamma   90.00
#
_symmetry.space_group_name_H-M   'P 1'
#
loop_
_entity.id
_entity.type
_entity.pdbx_description
1 polymer ?
#
loop_
_entity_poly.entity_id
_entity_poly.type
_entity_poly.pdbx_seq_one_letter_code
_entity_poly.pdbx_strand_id
1 'polypeptide(L)'
;MTKAIFTWSGGKDSALALYKIQQRDDIEVVALLTTLNKEFKRISMHGVREKLLDKQAESLGIPLIKMWVEQDSYDEYEQKMKQLLLETKVSGSNPSYLWRYLSRGS
;
A
#
# COMPACT_ATOMS: atom_id res chain seq x y z
N MET A 1 8.09 3.87 18.40
CA MET A 1 7.37 3.18 17.31
C MET A 1 7.39 4.04 16.06
N THR A 2 7.81 3.46 14.95
CA THR A 2 7.86 4.11 13.64
C THR A 2 6.56 3.82 12.91
N LYS A 3 5.80 4.85 12.57
CA LYS A 3 4.59 4.68 11.74
C LYS A 3 5.00 4.37 10.31
N ALA A 4 4.31 3.44 9.68
CA ALA A 4 4.60 3.03 8.32
C ALA A 4 3.33 2.79 7.50
N ILE A 5 3.42 3.11 6.20
CA ILE A 5 2.45 2.70 5.20
C ILE A 5 3.03 1.47 4.49
N PHE A 6 2.26 0.40 4.44
CA PHE A 6 2.68 -0.87 3.85
C PHE A 6 2.12 -1.04 2.44
N THR A 7 2.99 -1.32 1.47
CA THR A 7 2.57 -1.58 0.08
C THR A 7 1.88 -2.95 -0.02
N TRP A 8 0.59 -2.94 -0.35
CA TRP A 8 -0.29 -4.10 -0.36
C TRP A 8 -0.70 -4.47 -1.79
N SER A 9 -0.47 -5.73 -2.18
CA SER A 9 -0.92 -6.27 -3.48
C SER A 9 -2.13 -7.19 -3.37
N GLY A 10 -2.55 -7.55 -2.15
CA GLY A 10 -3.63 -8.52 -1.92
C GLY A 10 -3.22 -10.00 -2.06
N GLY A 11 -1.95 -10.26 -2.38
CA GLY A 11 -1.40 -11.60 -2.57
C GLY A 11 -0.80 -12.21 -1.29
N LYS A 12 -0.61 -13.53 -1.30
CA LYS A 12 -0.04 -14.30 -0.16
C LYS A 12 1.30 -13.75 0.33
N ASP A 13 2.16 -13.29 -0.58
CA ASP A 13 3.50 -12.81 -0.24
C ASP A 13 3.42 -11.46 0.47
N SER A 14 2.50 -10.58 0.05
CA SER A 14 2.22 -9.33 0.75
C SER A 14 1.60 -9.58 2.13
N ALA A 15 0.75 -10.60 2.26
CA ALA A 15 0.18 -11.00 3.56
C ALA A 15 1.25 -11.55 4.52
N LEU A 16 2.16 -12.40 4.04
CA LEU A 16 3.27 -12.91 4.85
C LEU A 16 4.23 -11.79 5.28
N ALA A 17 4.52 -10.85 4.38
CA ALA A 17 5.34 -9.69 4.68
C ALA A 17 4.69 -8.77 5.72
N LEU A 18 3.39 -8.49 5.58
CA LEU A 18 2.62 -7.73 6.56
C LEU A 18 2.65 -8.41 7.92
N TYR A 19 2.38 -9.72 7.96
CA TYR A 19 2.42 -10.52 9.18
C TYR A 19 3.78 -10.38 9.89
N LYS A 20 4.89 -10.53 9.17
CA LYS A 20 6.25 -10.38 9.73
C LYS A 20 6.50 -8.99 10.30
N ILE A 21 5.98 -7.95 9.67
CA ILE A 21 6.13 -6.57 10.17
C ILE A 21 5.29 -6.34 11.42
N GLN A 22 4.08 -6.90 11.48
CA GLN A 22 3.20 -6.82 12.67
C GLN A 22 3.78 -7.52 13.90
N GLN A 23 4.70 -8.49 13.72
CA GLN A 23 5.43 -9.12 14.82
C GLN A 23 6.57 -8.24 15.38
N ARG A 24 6.81 -7.05 14.82
CA ARG A 24 7.87 -6.15 15.27
C ARG A 24 7.31 -5.03 16.13
N ASP A 25 7.87 -4.84 17.31
CA ASP A 25 7.44 -3.79 18.25
C ASP A 25 7.93 -2.38 17.88
N ASP A 26 8.83 -2.28 16.89
CA ASP A 26 9.40 -0.99 16.46
C ASP A 26 8.58 -0.32 15.35
N ILE A 27 7.60 -1.01 14.76
CA ILE A 27 6.85 -0.56 13.59
C ILE A 27 5.35 -0.67 13.81
N GLU A 28 4.64 0.41 13.52
CA GLU A 28 3.18 0.44 13.50
C GLU A 28 2.70 0.64 12.05
N VAL A 29 2.04 -0.38 11.47
CA VAL A 29 1.43 -0.26 10.14
C VAL A 29 0.11 0.49 10.27
N VAL A 30 0.10 1.75 9.85
CA VAL A 30 -1.06 2.65 10.00
C VAL A 30 -1.98 2.66 8.79
N ALA A 31 -1.50 2.18 7.63
CA ALA A 31 -2.28 2.05 6.41
C ALA A 31 -1.66 1.04 5.45
N LEU A 32 -2.51 0.43 4.62
CA LEU A 32 -2.13 -0.31 3.41
C LEU A 32 -2.20 0.63 2.21
N LEU A 33 -1.32 0.43 1.23
CA LEU A 33 -1.28 1.20 -0.01
C LEU A 33 -1.25 0.27 -1.22
N THR A 34 -2.23 0.40 -2.11
CA THR A 34 -2.28 -0.35 -3.37
C THR A 34 -2.32 0.60 -4.55
N THR A 35 -1.43 0.37 -5.52
CA THR A 35 -1.46 1.06 -6.81
C THR A 35 -2.43 0.35 -7.75
N LEU A 36 -3.37 1.10 -8.34
CA LEU A 36 -4.36 0.59 -9.29
C LEU A 36 -4.19 1.31 -10.62
N ASN A 37 -4.07 0.57 -11.72
CA ASN A 37 -3.95 1.14 -13.06
C ASN A 37 -5.35 1.19 -13.74
N LYS A 38 -5.73 2.37 -14.26
CA LYS A 38 -7.02 2.59 -14.94
C LYS A 38 -7.12 1.90 -16.32
N GLU A 39 -6.00 1.55 -16.93
CA GLU A 39 -5.88 1.13 -18.33
C GLU A 39 -5.66 -0.38 -18.57
N PHE A 40 -5.82 -1.26 -17.58
CA PHE A 40 -5.94 -2.70 -17.88
C PHE A 40 -7.25 -3.00 -18.64
N LYS A 41 -7.22 -2.73 -19.95
CA LYS A 41 -8.26 -2.71 -21.00
C LYS A 41 -8.90 -4.07 -21.31
N ARG A 42 -9.41 -4.75 -20.28
CA ARG A 42 -10.47 -5.78 -20.30
C ARG A 42 -10.44 -6.42 -18.94
N ILE A 43 -11.46 -6.20 -18.11
CA ILE A 43 -12.29 -7.26 -17.52
C ILE A 43 -13.53 -6.54 -16.93
N SER A 44 -14.71 -7.10 -17.13
CA SER A 44 -15.98 -6.79 -16.45
C SER A 44 -15.95 -6.99 -14.91
N MET A 45 -14.82 -6.73 -14.24
CA MET A 45 -14.55 -7.04 -12.83
C MET A 45 -13.87 -5.88 -12.08
N HIS A 46 -13.99 -4.62 -12.53
CA HIS A 46 -13.49 -3.49 -11.73
C HIS A 46 -14.05 -3.46 -10.31
N GLY A 47 -15.23 -4.06 -10.08
CA GLY A 47 -15.72 -4.32 -8.74
C GLY A 47 -15.07 -5.51 -8.01
N VAL A 48 -14.66 -6.59 -8.68
CA VAL A 48 -14.29 -7.84 -7.97
C VAL A 48 -12.90 -7.76 -7.34
N ARG A 49 -11.90 -7.22 -8.06
CA ARG A 49 -10.55 -7.08 -7.49
C ARG A 49 -10.47 -5.94 -6.48
N GLU A 50 -11.11 -4.82 -6.78
CA GLU A 50 -11.18 -3.68 -5.86
C GLU A 50 -11.96 -4.04 -4.58
N LYS A 51 -13.17 -4.60 -4.70
CA LYS A 51 -13.95 -5.03 -3.52
C LYS A 51 -13.25 -6.14 -2.73
N LEU A 52 -12.45 -6.98 -3.37
CA LEU A 52 -11.65 -7.98 -2.66
C LEU A 52 -10.56 -7.31 -1.82
N LEU A 53 -9.86 -6.31 -2.35
CA LEU A 53 -8.88 -5.53 -1.59
C LEU A 53 -9.55 -4.81 -0.41
N ASP A 54 -10.73 -4.23 -0.63
CA ASP A 54 -11.50 -3.58 0.44
C ASP A 54 -11.87 -4.56 1.55
N LYS A 55 -12.38 -5.74 1.19
CA LYS A 55 -12.71 -6.81 2.16
C LYS A 55 -11.48 -7.33 2.90
N GLN A 56 -10.33 -7.42 2.23
CA GLN A 56 -9.08 -7.82 2.88
C GLN A 56 -8.64 -6.77 3.90
N ALA A 57 -8.66 -5.49 3.53
CA ALA A 57 -8.30 -4.39 4.43
C ALA A 57 -9.25 -4.31 5.64
N GLU A 58 -10.57 -4.46 5.40
CA GLU A 58 -11.59 -4.54 6.44
C GLU A 58 -11.34 -5.72 7.38
N SER A 59 -11.05 -6.91 6.86
CA SER A 59 -10.72 -8.09 7.66
C SER A 59 -9.42 -7.92 8.46
N LEU A 60 -8.49 -7.10 7.99
CA LEU A 60 -7.23 -6.78 8.68
C LEU A 60 -7.41 -5.64 9.70
N GLY A 61 -8.51 -4.88 9.62
CA GLY A 61 -8.74 -3.68 10.44
C GLY A 61 -7.78 -2.53 10.12
N ILE A 62 -7.15 -2.53 8.94
CA ILE A 62 -6.17 -1.52 8.53
C ILE A 62 -6.74 -0.68 7.39
N PRO A 63 -6.68 0.66 7.44
CA PRO A 63 -7.12 1.53 6.36
C PRO A 63 -6.41 1.20 5.03
N LEU A 64 -7.16 1.17 3.92
CA LEU A 64 -6.60 0.98 2.57
C LEU A 64 -6.60 2.30 1.79
N ILE A 65 -5.41 2.70 1.36
CA ILE A 65 -5.19 3.81 0.44
C ILE A 65 -5.04 3.24 -0.98
N LYS A 66 -5.86 3.74 -1.90
CA LYS A 66 -5.83 3.35 -3.33
C LYS A 66 -5.20 4.48 -4.13
N MET A 67 -4.03 4.24 -4.72
CA MET A 67 -3.37 5.19 -5.61
C MET A 67 -3.65 4.81 -7.06
N TRP A 68 -4.48 5.59 -7.74
CA TRP A 68 -4.83 5.34 -9.13
C TRP A 68 -3.77 5.93 -10.05
N VAL A 69 -3.20 5.14 -10.96
CA VAL A 69 -2.30 5.59 -12.03
C VAL A 69 -2.99 5.42 -13.38
N GLU A 70 -2.86 6.40 -14.27
CA GLU A 70 -3.52 6.42 -15.58
C GLU A 70 -2.67 5.76 -16.65
N GLN A 71 -1.35 5.93 -16.56
CA GLN A 71 -0.36 5.31 -17.43
C GLN A 71 0.55 4.41 -16.59
N ASP A 72 1.10 3.36 -17.20
CA ASP A 72 2.16 2.55 -16.59
C ASP A 72 3.51 3.27 -16.69
N SER A 73 3.53 4.51 -16.22
CA SER A 73 4.66 5.43 -16.23
C SER A 73 5.26 5.50 -14.84
N TYR A 74 6.58 5.29 -14.76
CA TYR A 74 7.32 5.45 -13.51
C TYR A 74 7.22 6.88 -12.96
N ASP A 75 7.16 7.88 -13.85
CA ASP A 75 7.09 9.30 -13.46
C ASP A 75 5.75 9.63 -12.80
N GLU A 76 4.64 9.10 -13.34
CA GLU A 76 3.31 9.31 -12.75
C GLU A 76 3.21 8.63 -11.37
N TYR A 77 3.73 7.41 -11.27
CA TYR A 77 3.82 6.70 -10.00
C TYR A 77 4.62 7.49 -8.96
N GLU A 78 5.80 7.99 -9.33
CA GLU A 78 6.66 8.75 -8.41
C GLU A 78 6.00 10.06 -7.97
N GLN A 79 5.35 10.78 -8.88
CA GLN A 79 4.63 12.02 -8.56
C GLN A 79 3.47 11.77 -7.59
N LYS A 80 2.64 10.75 -7.86
CA LYS A 80 1.51 10.41 -6.98
C LYS A 80 1.98 9.89 -5.62
N MET A 81 3.07 9.13 -5.58
CA MET A 81 3.70 8.73 -4.32
C MET A 81 4.23 9.92 -3.51
N LYS A 82 4.91 10.86 -4.17
CA LYS A 82 5.38 12.09 -3.51
C LYS A 82 4.21 12.89 -2.95
N GLN A 83 3.13 13.03 -3.72
CA GLN A 83 1.93 13.72 -3.25
C GLN A 83 1.33 13.02 -2.02
N LEU A 84 1.18 11.70 -2.07
CA LEU A 84 0.63 10.92 -0.96
C LEU A 84 1.46 11.10 0.33
N LEU A 85 2.80 11.10 0.20
CA LEU A 85 3.73 11.37 1.30
C LEU A 85 3.54 12.76 1.91
N LEU A 86 3.36 13.77 1.07
CA LEU A 86 3.16 15.14 1.53
C LEU A 86 1.84 15.25 2.30
N GLU A 87 0.77 14.65 1.79
CA GLU A 87 -0.55 14.64 2.44
C GLU A 87 -0.51 13.89 3.79
N THR A 88 0.21 12.78 3.88
CA THR A 88 0.35 12.05 5.15
C THR A 88 1.27 12.74 6.17
N LYS A 89 2.29 13.49 5.71
CA LYS A 89 3.12 14.35 6.58
C LYS A 89 2.33 15.49 7.21
N VAL A 90 1.42 16.11 6.46
CA VAL A 90 0.59 17.22 6.93
C VAL A 90 -0.39 16.78 8.04
N SER A 91 -0.77 15.50 8.07
CA SER A 91 -1.61 14.93 9.13
C SER A 91 -0.83 14.54 10.41
N GLY A 92 0.41 15.01 10.58
CA GLY A 92 1.18 14.88 11.83
C GLY A 92 1.87 13.53 12.05
N SER A 93 1.83 12.63 11.07
CA SER A 93 2.60 11.38 11.09
C SER A 93 3.74 11.50 10.07
N ASN A 94 4.95 11.06 10.39
CA ASN A 94 6.04 10.93 9.42
C ASN A 94 6.14 9.47 9.00
N PRO A 95 5.21 8.92 8.16
CA PRO A 95 5.25 7.52 7.81
C PRO A 95 6.47 7.24 6.94
N SER A 96 7.36 6.38 7.42
CA SER A 96 8.42 5.82 6.58
C SER A 96 7.85 4.66 5.75
N TYR A 97 8.09 4.63 4.45
CA TYR A 97 7.71 3.48 3.62
C TYR A 97 8.61 2.28 3.90
N LEU A 98 8.01 1.16 4.28
CA LEU A 98 8.69 -0.14 4.39
C LEU A 98 8.64 -0.90 3.06
N TRP A 99 9.25 -0.33 2.00
CA TRP A 99 9.71 -1.16 0.88
C TRP A 99 11.11 -1.74 1.17
N ARG A 100 11.94 -0.95 1.85
CA ARG A 100 13.39 -1.16 1.93
C ARG A 100 13.85 -2.20 2.96
N TYR A 101 12.94 -2.73 3.79
CA TYR A 101 13.27 -3.76 4.77
C TYR A 101 13.11 -5.19 4.26
N LEU A 102 12.34 -5.41 3.18
CA LEU A 102 12.16 -6.75 2.59
C LEU A 102 13.13 -7.03 1.43
N SER A 103 13.81 -5.99 0.92
CA SER A 103 14.83 -6.09 -0.13
C SER A 103 16.28 -6.09 0.41
N ARG A 104 16.45 -6.02 1.74
CA ARG A 104 17.73 -6.25 2.43
C ARG A 104 17.63 -7.46 3.35
N GLY A 105 17.42 -8.61 2.73
CA GLY A 105 17.66 -9.92 3.33
C GLY A 105 18.81 -10.59 2.61
N SER A 106 20.05 -10.25 3.00
CA SER A 106 21.30 -11.02 2.93
C SER A 106 22.36 -10.24 3.70
#